data_AF-A0A7L2ZM58-F1
#
_entry.id   AF-A0A7L2ZM58-F1
#
_cell.length_a   1.000
_cell.length_b   1.000
_cell.length_c   1.000
_cell.angle_alpha   90.00
_cell.angle_beta   90.00
_cell.angle_gamma   90.00
#
_symmetry.space_group_name_H-M   'P 1'
#
loop_
_entity.id
_entity.type
_entity.pdbx_description
1 polymer ?
#
loop_
_entity_poly.entity_id
_entity_poly.type
_entity_poly.pdbx_seq_one_letter_code
_entity_poly.pdbx_strand_id
1 'polypeptide(L)'
;MKRMIIFCMFFFCSTMMLTAASPRTLKYKQIQKKIIDLESMVKDKDAELLHTPENVVEGCLSTAVTCFKKGTQKLQPASGQDNGAFTKAIRIVSKLTYRDSGEHCESTCESYEKKTPKEFLKGFANLMQ
;
A
#
# COMPACT_ATOMS: atom_id res chain seq x y z
N MET A 1 -38.84 -25.27 42.31
CA MET A 1 -38.38 -25.46 40.92
C MET A 1 -37.39 -24.35 40.58
N LYS A 2 -36.12 -24.58 40.92
CA LYS A 2 -35.03 -23.58 41.00
C LYS A 2 -34.00 -23.79 39.87
N ARG A 3 -34.45 -24.40 38.76
CA ARG A 3 -33.60 -24.96 37.68
C ARG A 3 -33.74 -24.24 36.33
N MET A 4 -34.47 -23.12 36.25
CA MET A 4 -34.66 -22.38 34.98
C MET A 4 -33.87 -21.06 34.89
N ILE A 5 -32.97 -20.76 35.85
CA ILE A 5 -32.16 -19.53 35.85
C ILE A 5 -30.66 -19.87 35.71
N ILE A 6 -30.33 -20.95 35.01
CA ILE A 6 -28.93 -21.33 34.73
C ILE A 6 -28.63 -21.27 33.22
N PHE A 7 -29.64 -21.10 32.37
CA PHE A 7 -29.45 -21.01 30.92
C PHE A 7 -29.23 -19.59 30.39
N CYS A 8 -29.54 -18.53 31.15
CA CYS A 8 -29.38 -17.15 30.68
C CYS A 8 -27.99 -16.53 30.93
N MET A 9 -27.16 -17.10 31.83
CA MET A 9 -25.78 -16.62 32.03
C MET A 9 -24.75 -17.29 31.12
N PHE A 10 -25.12 -18.34 30.38
CA PHE A 10 -24.22 -18.99 29.41
C PHE A 10 -24.41 -18.49 27.97
N PHE A 11 -25.41 -17.65 27.70
CA PHE A 11 -25.72 -17.16 26.35
C PHE A 11 -25.09 -15.79 26.03
N PHE A 12 -24.43 -15.14 26.99
CA PHE A 12 -23.85 -13.79 26.84
C PHE A 12 -22.33 -13.77 26.60
N CYS A 13 -21.70 -14.90 26.26
CA CYS A 13 -20.26 -14.97 26.02
C CYS A 13 -19.87 -15.21 24.56
N SER A 14 -20.80 -15.14 23.61
CA SER A 14 -20.51 -15.47 22.22
C SER A 14 -20.77 -14.26 21.34
N THR A 15 -19.75 -13.89 20.57
CA THR A 15 -19.74 -12.87 19.51
C THR A 15 -19.59 -11.41 19.93
N MET A 16 -18.57 -11.08 20.73
CA MET A 16 -17.69 -10.02 20.24
C MET A 16 -16.91 -10.60 19.06
N MET A 17 -17.52 -10.54 17.86
CA MET A 17 -16.73 -10.60 16.64
C MET A 17 -15.90 -9.33 16.60
N LEU A 18 -14.75 -9.36 17.27
CA LEU A 18 -13.66 -8.46 16.96
C LEU A 18 -13.46 -8.60 15.46
N THR A 19 -13.84 -7.58 14.71
CA THR A 19 -13.55 -7.42 13.30
C THR A 19 -12.04 -7.22 13.16
N ALA A 20 -11.27 -8.26 13.47
CA ALA A 20 -9.85 -8.29 13.29
C ALA A 20 -9.60 -8.09 11.79
N ALA A 21 -8.90 -7.01 11.46
CA ALA A 21 -8.56 -6.71 10.08
C ALA A 21 -7.92 -7.94 9.43
N SER A 22 -8.32 -8.27 8.20
CA SER A 22 -7.78 -9.43 7.51
C SER A 22 -6.24 -9.32 7.45
N PRO A 23 -5.50 -10.45 7.47
CA PRO A 23 -4.03 -10.42 7.33
C PRO A 23 -3.56 -9.65 6.09
N ARG A 24 -4.36 -9.67 5.02
CA ARG A 24 -4.14 -8.92 3.78
C ARG A 24 -4.21 -7.40 4.01
N THR A 25 -5.26 -6.93 4.70
CA THR A 25 -5.44 -5.53 5.06
C THR A 25 -4.30 -5.03 5.96
N LEU A 26 -3.88 -5.83 6.93
CA LEU A 26 -2.74 -5.48 7.79
C LEU A 26 -1.44 -5.36 6.99
N LYS A 27 -1.21 -6.27 6.04
CA LYS A 27 -0.05 -6.20 5.13
C LYS A 27 -0.07 -4.92 4.30
N TYR A 28 -1.20 -4.54 3.72
CA TYR A 28 -1.28 -3.30 2.93
C TYR A 28 -1.08 -2.04 3.78
N LYS A 29 -1.63 -1.99 4.99
CA LYS A 29 -1.35 -0.90 5.94
C LYS A 29 0.14 -0.79 6.28
N GLN A 30 0.84 -1.92 6.47
CA GLN A 30 2.28 -1.91 6.70
C GLN A 30 3.06 -1.39 5.49
N ILE A 31 2.64 -1.75 4.28
CA ILE A 31 3.25 -1.27 3.04
C ILE A 31 2.99 0.24 2.85
N GLN A 32 1.75 0.68 3.08
CA GLN A 32 1.39 2.11 3.05
C GLN A 32 2.25 2.91 4.01
N LYS A 33 2.44 2.42 5.25
CA LYS A 33 3.36 3.07 6.20
C LYS A 33 4.79 3.17 5.67
N LYS A 34 5.29 2.14 4.97
CA LYS A 34 6.63 2.17 4.35
C LYS A 34 6.73 3.14 3.17
N ILE A 35 5.65 3.32 2.42
CA ILE A 35 5.56 4.33 1.35
C ILE A 35 5.60 5.74 1.97
N ILE A 36 4.86 5.97 3.05
CA ILE A 36 4.88 7.24 3.79
C ILE A 36 6.27 7.51 4.38
N ASP A 37 6.92 6.49 4.96
CA ASP A 37 8.30 6.62 5.44
C ASP A 37 9.21 7.11 4.27
N LEU A 38 9.08 6.52 3.08
CA LEU A 38 9.85 6.91 1.89
C LEU A 38 9.65 8.37 1.49
N GLU A 39 8.47 8.97 1.67
CA GLU A 39 8.20 10.37 1.31
C GLU A 39 9.15 11.35 2.03
N SER A 40 9.52 11.02 3.28
CA SER A 40 10.47 11.80 4.08
C SER A 40 11.93 11.55 3.71
N MET A 41 12.20 10.44 3.02
CA MET A 41 13.54 9.93 2.73
C MET A 41 14.02 10.20 1.32
N VAL A 42 13.13 10.53 0.39
CA VAL A 42 13.48 10.71 -1.02
C VAL A 42 14.03 12.09 -1.34
N LYS A 43 14.98 12.11 -2.27
CA LYS A 43 15.36 13.31 -3.01
C LYS A 43 14.20 13.70 -3.93
N ASP A 44 13.67 14.90 -3.74
CA ASP A 44 12.51 15.39 -4.46
C ASP A 44 12.86 16.46 -5.49
N LYS A 45 13.74 17.40 -5.12
CA LYS A 45 14.23 18.44 -6.02
C LYS A 45 15.22 17.86 -7.05
N ASP A 46 15.09 18.27 -8.30
CA ASP A 46 15.97 17.88 -9.41
C ASP A 46 16.07 16.35 -9.61
N ALA A 47 15.03 15.62 -9.23
CA ALA A 47 14.90 14.19 -9.43
C ALA A 47 14.13 13.89 -10.73
N GLU A 48 14.31 12.68 -11.28
CA GLU A 48 13.52 12.20 -12.41
C GLU A 48 12.03 12.15 -12.01
N LEU A 49 11.17 12.74 -12.85
CA LEU A 49 9.72 12.64 -12.66
C LEU A 49 9.24 11.21 -12.99
N LEU A 50 8.32 10.70 -12.18
CA LEU A 50 7.88 9.31 -12.21
C LEU A 50 6.43 9.21 -12.67
N HIS A 51 6.15 8.26 -13.57
CA HIS A 51 4.78 7.95 -13.98
C HIS A 51 3.93 7.56 -12.76
N THR A 52 2.86 8.32 -12.53
CA THR A 52 2.03 8.22 -11.33
C THR A 52 0.60 7.83 -11.74
N PRO A 53 0.23 6.54 -11.60
CA PRO A 53 -1.13 6.11 -11.85
C PRO A 53 -2.16 6.87 -11.01
N GLU A 54 -3.15 7.44 -11.69
CA GLU A 54 -4.32 8.11 -11.10
C GLU A 54 -5.58 7.63 -11.83
N ASN A 55 -6.74 7.74 -11.17
CA ASN A 55 -8.03 7.32 -11.73
C ASN A 55 -8.01 5.88 -12.26
N VAL A 56 -7.35 4.97 -11.52
CA VAL A 56 -7.19 3.57 -11.90
C VAL A 56 -8.55 2.88 -11.88
N VAL A 57 -8.93 2.31 -13.03
CA VAL A 57 -10.17 1.53 -13.17
C VAL A 57 -10.11 0.28 -12.28
N GLU A 58 -11.26 -0.09 -11.71
CA GLU A 58 -11.40 -1.36 -10.98
C GLU A 58 -11.01 -2.54 -11.90
N GLY A 59 -10.31 -3.54 -11.38
CA GLY A 59 -9.72 -4.63 -12.18
C GLY A 59 -8.32 -4.33 -12.74
N CYS A 60 -7.86 -3.07 -12.68
CA CYS A 60 -6.53 -2.64 -13.13
C CYS A 60 -5.55 -2.26 -12.02
N LEU A 61 -5.90 -2.57 -10.77
CA LEU A 61 -5.08 -2.26 -9.60
C LEU A 61 -3.73 -2.98 -9.65
N SER A 62 -3.69 -4.22 -10.15
CA SER A 62 -2.43 -4.96 -10.31
C SER A 62 -1.43 -4.28 -11.26
N THR A 63 -1.92 -3.70 -12.36
CA THR A 63 -1.11 -2.96 -13.33
C THR A 63 -0.60 -1.67 -12.73
N ALA A 64 -1.46 -0.90 -12.05
CA ALA A 64 -1.06 0.32 -11.35
C ALA A 64 -0.01 0.05 -10.26
N VAL A 65 -0.23 -0.97 -9.42
CA VAL A 65 0.75 -1.40 -8.41
C VAL A 65 2.09 -1.80 -9.06
N THR A 66 2.06 -2.46 -10.20
CA THR A 66 3.29 -2.84 -10.92
C THR A 66 4.03 -1.61 -11.45
N CYS A 67 3.30 -0.61 -11.97
CA CYS A 67 3.87 0.67 -12.39
C CYS A 67 4.54 1.39 -11.20
N PHE A 68 3.84 1.50 -10.07
CA PHE A 68 4.41 2.07 -8.84
C PHE A 68 5.63 1.30 -8.32
N LYS A 69 5.65 -0.02 -8.39
CA LYS A 69 6.83 -0.82 -8.01
C LYS A 69 8.05 -0.51 -8.88
N LYS A 70 7.86 -0.41 -10.20
CA LYS A 70 8.94 -0.04 -11.13
C LYS A 70 9.44 1.38 -10.86
N GLY A 71 8.52 2.33 -10.65
CA GLY A 71 8.88 3.72 -10.32
C GLY A 71 9.63 3.83 -8.98
N THR A 72 9.25 3.05 -7.97
CA THR A 72 9.90 3.03 -6.65
C THR A 72 11.39 2.66 -6.77
N GLN A 73 11.76 1.78 -7.71
CA GLN A 73 13.17 1.40 -7.92
C GLN A 73 14.05 2.52 -8.47
N LYS A 74 13.44 3.57 -9.04
CA LYS A 74 14.15 4.76 -9.56
C LYS A 74 14.34 5.84 -8.50
N LEU A 75 13.71 5.72 -7.33
CA LEU A 75 13.83 6.70 -6.25
C LEU A 75 15.27 6.77 -5.74
N GLN A 76 15.68 7.99 -5.39
CA GLN A 76 16.98 8.25 -4.78
C GLN A 76 16.78 8.78 -3.36
N PRO A 77 17.65 8.40 -2.41
CA PRO A 77 17.61 8.97 -1.07
C PRO A 77 18.01 10.45 -1.10
N ALA A 78 17.46 11.26 -0.20
CA ALA A 78 17.93 12.61 0.03
C ALA A 78 19.36 12.59 0.59
N SER A 79 20.17 13.62 0.27
CA SER A 79 21.55 13.72 0.74
C SER A 79 21.63 13.71 2.27
N GLY A 80 22.52 12.88 2.83
CA GLY A 80 22.74 12.80 4.29
C GLY A 80 21.74 11.93 5.04
N GLN A 81 20.85 11.22 4.35
CA GLN A 81 19.96 10.24 4.97
C GLN A 81 20.61 8.89 5.25
N ASP A 82 20.02 8.14 6.19
CA ASP A 82 20.34 6.74 6.42
C ASP A 82 19.93 5.89 5.22
N ASN A 83 20.92 5.61 4.36
CA ASN A 83 20.77 4.75 3.20
C ASN A 83 20.26 3.33 3.55
N GLY A 84 20.48 2.87 4.79
CA GLY A 84 20.02 1.57 5.27
C GLY A 84 18.49 1.52 5.40
N ALA A 85 17.90 2.49 6.09
CA ALA A 85 16.44 2.62 6.24
C ALA A 85 15.74 2.79 4.89
N PHE A 86 16.28 3.65 4.03
CA PHE A 86 15.78 3.86 2.67
C PHE A 86 15.77 2.56 1.86
N THR A 87 16.93 1.88 1.76
CA THR A 87 17.07 0.64 0.99
C THR A 87 16.14 -0.45 1.52
N LYS A 88 15.97 -0.54 2.84
CA LYS A 88 15.05 -1.48 3.47
C LYS A 88 13.59 -1.19 3.08
N ALA A 89 13.18 0.08 3.08
CA ALA A 89 11.83 0.47 2.67
C ALA A 89 11.58 0.17 1.17
N ILE A 90 12.49 0.54 0.28
CA ILE A 90 12.43 0.19 -1.16
C ILE A 90 12.28 -1.32 -1.37
N ARG A 91 13.07 -2.13 -0.63
CA ARG A 91 13.01 -3.60 -0.71
C ARG A 91 11.67 -4.17 -0.26
N ILE A 92 11.05 -3.59 0.77
CA ILE A 92 9.75 -4.03 1.28
C ILE A 92 8.65 -3.69 0.27
N VAL A 93 8.63 -2.45 -0.22
CA VAL A 93 7.62 -1.97 -1.17
C VAL A 93 7.74 -2.70 -2.52
N SER A 94 8.94 -2.91 -3.04
CA SER A 94 9.16 -3.63 -4.32
C SER A 94 8.78 -5.11 -4.26
N LYS A 95 8.70 -5.71 -3.07
CA LYS A 95 8.22 -7.09 -2.86
C LYS A 95 6.70 -7.19 -2.70
N LEU A 96 5.97 -6.07 -2.74
CA LEU A 96 4.51 -6.08 -2.72
C LEU A 96 3.98 -6.95 -3.85
N THR A 97 3.11 -7.88 -3.50
CA THR A 97 2.32 -8.68 -4.43
C THR A 97 0.87 -8.26 -4.32
N TYR A 98 0.31 -7.83 -5.45
CA TYR A 98 -1.09 -7.55 -5.62
C TYR A 98 -1.61 -8.47 -6.71
N ARG A 99 -2.66 -9.24 -6.41
CA ARG A 99 -3.35 -10.09 -7.38
C ARG A 99 -4.75 -9.52 -7.57
N ASP A 100 -5.09 -9.34 -8.83
CA ASP A 100 -6.40 -8.90 -9.30
C ASP A 100 -7.02 -10.01 -10.17
N SER A 101 -8.28 -9.83 -10.59
CA SER A 101 -9.05 -10.76 -11.43
C SER A 101 -8.40 -11.07 -12.79
N GLY A 102 -7.41 -10.28 -13.21
CA GLY A 102 -6.63 -10.52 -14.44
C GLY A 102 -7.26 -9.88 -15.68
N GLU A 103 -8.04 -8.82 -15.51
CA GLU A 103 -8.58 -8.05 -16.62
C GLU A 103 -7.48 -7.43 -17.50
N HIS A 104 -7.75 -7.37 -18.81
CA HIS A 104 -6.83 -6.76 -19.75
C HIS A 104 -6.91 -5.24 -19.64
N CYS A 105 -5.93 -4.66 -18.96
CA CYS A 105 -5.81 -3.20 -18.83
C CYS A 105 -5.08 -2.62 -20.04
N GLU A 106 -5.76 -1.76 -20.79
CA GLU A 106 -5.19 -1.09 -21.96
C GLU A 106 -4.12 -0.05 -21.58
N SER A 107 -4.24 0.55 -20.39
CA SER A 107 -3.32 1.56 -19.90
C SER A 107 -1.94 0.98 -19.58
N THR A 108 -0.90 1.51 -20.23
CA THR A 108 0.50 1.20 -19.92
C THR A 108 1.01 2.10 -18.79
N CYS A 109 2.16 1.79 -18.19
CA CYS A 109 2.72 2.65 -17.13
C CYS A 109 3.11 4.03 -17.71
N GLU A 110 3.57 4.02 -18.96
CA GLU A 110 4.07 5.17 -19.71
C GLU A 110 2.96 6.17 -20.07
N SER A 111 1.68 5.74 -20.07
CA SER A 111 0.55 6.63 -20.34
C SER A 111 0.18 7.55 -19.18
N TYR A 112 0.64 7.26 -17.96
CA TYR A 112 0.33 8.09 -16.80
C TYR A 112 1.19 9.34 -16.75
N GLU A 113 0.64 10.42 -16.19
CA GLU A 113 1.36 11.67 -15.97
C GLU A 113 2.59 11.45 -15.08
N LYS A 114 3.69 12.13 -15.42
CA LYS A 114 4.89 12.10 -14.58
C LYS A 114 4.79 13.14 -13.49
N LYS A 115 5.03 12.74 -12.24
CA LYS A 115 5.01 13.63 -11.07
C LYS A 115 6.30 13.56 -10.28
N THR A 116 6.49 14.48 -9.34
CA THR A 116 7.66 14.48 -8.45
C THR A 116 7.71 13.21 -7.59
N PRO A 117 8.89 12.80 -7.08
CA PRO A 117 9.00 11.65 -6.19
C PRO A 117 8.03 11.66 -5.01
N LYS A 118 7.80 12.83 -4.39
CA LYS A 118 6.83 12.94 -3.29
C LYS A 118 5.39 12.77 -3.74
N GLU A 119 4.99 13.38 -4.84
CA GLU A 119 3.63 13.22 -5.39
C GLU A 119 3.38 11.80 -5.86
N PHE A 120 4.37 11.18 -6.49
CA PHE A 120 4.36 9.78 -6.87
C PHE A 120 4.11 8.87 -5.66
N LEU A 121 4.84 9.08 -4.56
CA LEU A 121 4.67 8.28 -3.34
C LEU A 121 3.31 8.52 -2.67
N LYS A 122 2.79 9.76 -2.68
CA LYS A 122 1.43 10.06 -2.21
C LYS A 122 0.36 9.31 -3.01
N GLY A 123 0.49 9.30 -4.34
CA GLY A 123 -0.38 8.52 -5.22
C GLY A 123 -0.36 7.04 -4.87
N PHE A 124 0.84 6.49 -4.62
CA PHE A 124 0.98 5.10 -4.21
C PHE A 124 0.38 4.81 -2.83
N ALA A 125 0.57 5.70 -1.86
CA ALA A 125 0.01 5.57 -0.52
C ALA A 125 -1.52 5.58 -0.55
N ASN A 126 -2.12 6.43 -1.39
CA ASN A 126 -3.56 6.50 -1.61
C ASN A 126 -4.11 5.21 -2.25
N LEU A 127 -3.37 4.61 -3.20
CA LEU A 127 -3.75 3.34 -3.81
C LEU A 127 -3.80 2.18 -2.81
N MET A 128 -3.00 2.24 -1.73
CA MET A 128 -2.89 1.19 -0.72
C MET A 128 -3.86 1.34 0.46
N GLN A 129 -4.69 2.38 0.47
CA GLN A 129 -5.68 2.67 1.51
C GLN A 129 -6.79 1.63 1.55
#